data_AF-A0AAP2WJ09-F1
#
_entry.id   AF-A0AAP2WJ09-F1
#
_cell.length_a   1.000
_cell.length_b   1.000
_cell.length_c   1.000
_cell.angle_alpha   90.00
_cell.angle_beta   90.00
_cell.angle_gamma   90.00
#
_symmetry.space_group_name_H-M   'P 1'
#
loop_
_entity.id
_entity.type
_entity.pdbx_description
1 polymer ?
#
loop_
_entity_poly.entity_id
_entity_poly.type
_entity_poly.pdbx_seq_one_letter_code
_entity_poly.pdbx_strand_id
1 'polypeptide(L)'
;MAPRVKTSERIVHTSLELFNQQGERSVSTNHIAAHMEISPGNLYYHFPNKQAIIAVLFREYEALVDSFLRPPKGRAMCVEDKRFYLQAVLAGMWRYRFLHRDLEHLLESDPEMATGYRRFSQRCLTQGGAIYQGFVDAGILNMDPIQTEALTLNAWIILTSWVRFLCTTNENSTHLSAEAIKRGVYQVLVLEAGFVTPQAKEAVDGLFKEFYVPLNQALDEVK
;
A
#
# COMPACT_ATOMS: atom_id res chain seq x y z
N MET A 1 15.24 29.73 -6.71
CA MET A 1 14.78 28.90 -7.84
C MET A 1 14.43 27.53 -7.30
N ALA A 2 13.19 27.07 -7.45
CA ALA A 2 12.83 25.69 -7.12
C ALA A 2 13.65 24.73 -8.01
N PRO A 3 14.17 23.61 -7.47
CA PRO A 3 14.95 22.67 -8.26
C PRO A 3 14.10 22.15 -9.42
N ARG A 4 14.63 22.22 -10.64
CA ARG A 4 13.98 21.70 -11.85
C ARG A 4 13.94 20.18 -11.73
N VAL A 5 12.73 19.61 -11.60
CA VAL A 5 12.50 18.16 -11.57
C VAL A 5 13.20 17.52 -12.76
N LYS A 6 14.00 16.47 -12.53
CA LYS A 6 14.77 15.82 -13.60
C LYS A 6 13.81 15.10 -14.55
N THR A 7 14.12 15.04 -15.84
CA THR A 7 13.29 14.32 -16.84
C THR A 7 13.04 12.87 -16.42
N SER A 8 14.04 12.20 -15.83
CA SER A 8 13.89 10.84 -15.28
C SER A 8 12.83 10.75 -14.18
N GLU A 9 12.75 11.73 -13.27
CA GLU A 9 11.74 11.78 -12.21
C GLU A 9 10.35 12.02 -12.79
N ARG A 10 10.24 12.88 -13.80
CA ARG A 10 8.99 13.08 -14.55
C ARG A 10 8.51 11.79 -15.22
N ILE A 11 9.41 11.02 -15.84
CA ILE A 11 9.08 9.72 -16.45
C ILE A 11 8.50 8.77 -15.40
N VAL A 12 9.14 8.66 -14.23
CA VAL A 12 8.67 7.79 -13.14
C VAL A 12 7.29 8.22 -12.65
N HIS A 13 7.08 9.53 -12.41
CA HIS A 13 5.81 10.05 -11.92
C HIS A 13 4.67 9.85 -12.93
N THR A 14 4.89 10.22 -14.20
CA THR A 14 3.89 10.01 -15.26
C THR A 14 3.60 8.51 -15.47
N SER A 15 4.60 7.66 -15.36
CA SER A 15 4.39 6.20 -15.45
C SER A 15 3.51 5.70 -14.31
N LEU A 16 3.75 6.15 -13.07
CA LEU A 16 2.91 5.81 -11.92
C LEU A 16 1.45 6.21 -12.14
N GLU A 17 1.20 7.42 -12.64
CA GLU A 17 -0.13 7.91 -12.95
C GLU A 17 -0.84 7.05 -14.01
N LEU A 18 -0.16 6.80 -15.13
CA LEU A 18 -0.70 5.99 -16.22
C LEU A 18 -0.96 4.54 -15.79
N PHE A 19 -0.03 3.91 -15.07
CA PHE A 19 -0.21 2.54 -14.55
C PHE A 19 -1.40 2.47 -13.60
N ASN A 20 -1.53 3.43 -12.70
CA ASN A 20 -2.63 3.50 -11.75
C ASN A 20 -4.00 3.71 -12.42
N GLN A 21 -4.06 4.48 -13.51
CA GLN A 21 -5.31 4.80 -14.23
C GLN A 21 -5.72 3.70 -15.23
N GLN A 22 -4.75 3.15 -15.98
CA GLN A 22 -5.05 2.33 -17.17
C GLN A 22 -4.68 0.86 -17.04
N GLY A 23 -3.99 0.46 -15.97
CA GLY A 23 -3.36 -0.87 -15.92
C GLY A 23 -1.91 -0.83 -16.38
N GLU A 24 -1.00 -1.44 -15.64
CA GLU A 24 0.41 -1.51 -16.06
C GLU A 24 0.56 -2.25 -17.40
N ARG A 25 -0.24 -3.29 -17.62
CA ARG A 25 -0.21 -4.12 -18.84
C ARG A 25 -0.61 -3.33 -20.10
N SER A 26 -1.53 -2.38 -19.96
CA SER A 26 -2.04 -1.55 -21.07
C SER A 26 -1.12 -0.39 -21.45
N VAL A 27 -0.13 -0.08 -20.60
CA VAL A 27 0.76 1.07 -20.77
C VAL A 27 2.12 0.60 -21.28
N SER A 28 2.54 1.18 -22.42
CA SER A 28 3.85 0.98 -23.01
C SER A 28 4.76 2.19 -22.78
N THR A 29 6.07 2.04 -23.01
CA THR A 29 7.01 3.18 -23.01
C THR A 29 6.64 4.24 -24.03
N ASN A 30 6.06 3.85 -25.17
CA ASN A 30 5.57 4.79 -26.18
C ASN A 30 4.36 5.58 -25.68
N HIS A 31 3.43 4.96 -24.95
CA HIS A 31 2.31 5.66 -24.30
C HIS A 31 2.83 6.70 -23.30
N ILE A 32 3.84 6.34 -22.48
CA ILE A 32 4.46 7.25 -21.51
C ILE A 32 5.14 8.43 -22.23
N ALA A 33 5.97 8.15 -23.24
CA ALA A 33 6.67 9.18 -24.01
C ALA A 33 5.69 10.15 -24.70
N ALA A 34 4.62 9.62 -25.31
CA ALA A 34 3.57 10.42 -25.94
C ALA A 34 2.85 11.32 -24.92
N HIS A 35 2.48 10.78 -23.75
CA HIS A 35 1.82 11.56 -22.69
C HIS A 35 2.71 12.68 -22.14
N MET A 36 4.03 12.47 -22.13
CA MET A 36 5.00 13.47 -21.69
C MET A 36 5.42 14.46 -22.79
N GLU A 37 4.94 14.27 -24.02
CA GLU A 37 5.35 15.02 -25.21
C GLU A 37 6.88 14.97 -25.45
N ILE A 38 7.50 13.81 -25.21
CA ILE A 38 8.93 13.55 -25.50
C ILE A 38 9.09 12.48 -26.57
N SER A 39 10.23 12.46 -27.25
CA SER A 39 10.53 11.37 -28.19
C SER A 39 10.76 10.04 -27.45
N PRO A 40 10.41 8.89 -28.05
CA PRO A 40 10.75 7.59 -27.49
C PRO A 40 12.25 7.47 -27.18
N GLY A 41 13.12 8.00 -28.06
CA GLY A 41 14.57 8.01 -27.84
C GLY A 41 15.01 8.77 -26.56
N ASN A 42 14.31 9.85 -26.19
CA ASN A 42 14.56 10.57 -24.94
C ASN A 42 14.18 9.70 -23.73
N LEU A 43 13.06 8.98 -23.79
CA LEU A 43 12.71 8.02 -22.74
C LEU A 43 13.74 6.90 -22.63
N TYR A 44 14.13 6.30 -23.77
CA TYR A 44 15.12 5.21 -23.80
C TYR A 44 16.52 5.63 -23.33
N TYR A 45 16.87 6.92 -23.46
CA TYR A 45 18.09 7.48 -22.87
C TYR A 45 18.10 7.37 -21.33
N HIS A 46 16.94 7.50 -20.69
CA HIS A 46 16.81 7.42 -19.23
C HIS A 46 16.46 6.00 -18.72
N PHE A 47 15.62 5.28 -19.45
CA PHE A 47 15.13 3.96 -19.06
C PHE A 47 15.15 3.00 -20.25
N PRO A 48 15.91 1.91 -20.19
CA PRO A 48 16.06 0.99 -21.33
C PRO A 48 14.76 0.23 -21.65
N ASN A 49 13.84 0.08 -20.70
CA ASN A 49 12.57 -0.61 -20.85
C ASN A 49 11.58 -0.20 -19.74
N LYS A 50 10.35 -0.72 -19.83
CA LYS A 50 9.28 -0.47 -18.84
C LYS A 50 9.64 -1.02 -17.45
N GLN A 51 10.29 -2.19 -17.39
CA GLN A 51 10.70 -2.85 -16.15
C GLN A 51 11.67 -2.00 -15.34
N ALA A 52 12.60 -1.29 -15.98
CA ALA A 52 13.50 -0.37 -15.30
C ALA A 52 12.78 0.78 -14.58
N ILE A 53 11.66 1.27 -15.14
CA ILE A 53 10.79 2.28 -14.50
C ILE A 53 10.06 1.66 -13.31
N ILE A 54 9.48 0.47 -13.49
CA ILE A 54 8.77 -0.26 -12.43
C ILE A 54 9.69 -0.57 -11.26
N ALA A 55 10.94 -0.95 -11.51
CA ALA A 55 11.93 -1.20 -10.47
C ALA A 55 12.23 0.07 -9.65
N VAL A 56 12.22 1.26 -10.25
CA VAL A 56 12.32 2.52 -9.49
C VAL A 56 11.07 2.73 -8.64
N LEU A 57 9.87 2.59 -9.21
CA LEU A 57 8.61 2.72 -8.48
C LEU A 57 8.50 1.74 -7.30
N PHE A 58 8.97 0.51 -7.49
CA PHE A 58 9.00 -0.49 -6.43
C PHE A 58 9.95 -0.10 -5.30
N ARG A 59 11.15 0.41 -5.61
CA ARG A 59 12.09 0.92 -4.59
C ARG A 59 11.54 2.15 -3.85
N GLU A 60 10.85 3.04 -4.54
CA GLU A 60 10.17 4.18 -3.89
C GLU A 60 9.07 3.71 -2.93
N TYR A 61 8.29 2.71 -3.35
CA TYR A 61 7.26 2.10 -2.51
C TYR A 61 7.86 1.39 -1.28
N GLU A 62 8.91 0.60 -1.48
CA GLU A 62 9.67 -0.06 -0.41
C GLU A 62 10.19 0.98 0.60
N ALA A 63 10.84 2.04 0.13
CA ALA A 63 11.35 3.10 0.98
C ALA A 63 10.24 3.87 1.71
N LEU A 64 9.10 4.10 1.06
CA LEU A 64 7.92 4.70 1.70
C LEU A 64 7.44 3.83 2.86
N VAL A 65 7.24 2.53 2.64
CA VAL A 65 6.77 1.61 3.67
C VAL A 65 7.77 1.49 4.82
N ASP A 66 9.07 1.32 4.51
CA ASP A 66 10.13 1.24 5.52
C ASP A 66 10.24 2.54 6.36
N SER A 67 9.81 3.69 5.83
CA SER A 67 9.84 4.97 6.55
C SER A 67 8.86 5.03 7.72
N PHE A 68 7.69 4.39 7.58
CA PHE A 68 6.60 4.44 8.56
C PHE A 68 6.37 3.12 9.28
N LEU A 69 6.67 1.96 8.70
CA LEU A 69 6.36 0.65 9.27
C LEU A 69 7.44 0.24 10.30
N ARG A 70 7.47 0.95 11.43
CA ARG A 70 8.39 0.69 12.53
C ARG A 70 7.83 1.28 13.83
N PRO A 71 7.98 0.61 14.98
CA PRO A 71 7.59 1.18 16.26
C PRO A 71 8.32 2.49 16.58
N PRO A 72 7.69 3.43 17.31
CA PRO A 72 8.34 4.65 17.78
C PRO A 72 9.48 4.31 18.74
N LYS A 73 10.57 5.08 18.68
CA LYS A 73 11.72 4.90 19.57
C LYS A 73 11.60 5.78 20.82
N GLY A 74 11.90 5.21 21.99
CA GLY A 74 12.02 5.98 23.24
C GLY A 74 10.69 6.37 23.90
N ARG A 75 9.55 5.84 23.45
CA ARG A 75 8.25 5.97 24.11
C ARG A 75 7.37 4.75 23.85
N ALA A 76 6.36 4.55 24.70
CA ALA A 76 5.31 3.57 24.46
C ALA A 76 4.44 3.97 23.25
N MET A 77 3.79 2.96 22.65
CA MET A 77 2.74 3.17 21.65
C MET A 77 1.52 3.83 22.26
N CYS A 78 0.78 4.58 21.44
CA CYS A 78 -0.52 5.13 21.77
C CYS A 78 -1.51 4.91 20.62
N VAL A 79 -2.79 5.15 20.86
CA VAL A 79 -3.83 4.96 19.81
C VAL A 79 -3.61 5.89 18.61
N GLU A 80 -2.95 7.04 18.80
CA GLU A 80 -2.61 7.93 17.68
C GLU A 80 -1.56 7.36 16.73
N ASP A 81 -0.62 6.54 17.23
CA ASP A 81 0.29 5.79 16.36
C ASP A 81 -0.49 4.85 15.44
N LYS A 82 -1.55 4.26 15.98
CA LYS A 82 -2.42 3.40 15.21
C LYS A 82 -3.12 4.14 14.08
N ARG A 83 -3.70 5.31 14.37
CA ARG A 83 -4.27 6.20 13.35
C ARG A 83 -3.24 6.50 12.27
N PHE A 84 -2.03 6.87 12.67
CA PHE A 84 -0.93 7.15 11.75
C PHE A 84 -0.62 5.97 10.83
N TYR A 85 -0.45 4.75 11.36
CA TYR A 85 -0.17 3.57 10.51
C TYR A 85 -1.31 3.30 9.53
N LEU A 86 -2.57 3.36 9.97
CA LEU A 86 -3.72 3.13 9.10
C LEU A 86 -3.79 4.17 7.96
N GLN A 87 -3.54 5.45 8.27
CA GLN A 87 -3.50 6.53 7.27
C GLN A 87 -2.31 6.37 6.31
N ALA A 88 -1.13 6.00 6.81
CA ALA A 88 0.07 5.79 6.01
C ALA A 88 -0.07 4.59 5.07
N VAL A 89 -0.62 3.48 5.55
CA VAL A 89 -0.95 2.29 4.74
C VAL A 89 -1.96 2.65 3.66
N LEU A 90 -3.05 3.36 4.02
CA LEU A 90 -4.04 3.82 3.04
C LEU A 90 -3.40 4.68 1.95
N ALA A 91 -2.59 5.66 2.31
CA ALA A 91 -1.91 6.55 1.36
C ALA A 91 -0.94 5.77 0.45
N GLY A 92 -0.16 4.84 1.01
CA GLY A 92 0.75 3.99 0.26
C GLY A 92 0.02 3.09 -0.74
N MET A 93 -1.01 2.39 -0.28
CA MET A 93 -1.85 1.53 -1.12
C MET A 93 -2.52 2.32 -2.24
N TRP A 94 -3.06 3.50 -1.96
CA TRP A 94 -3.68 4.35 -2.99
C TRP A 94 -2.67 4.84 -4.02
N ARG A 95 -1.52 5.35 -3.56
CA ARG A 95 -0.47 5.92 -4.42
C ARG A 95 0.14 4.86 -5.35
N TYR A 96 0.33 3.65 -4.86
CA TYR A 96 0.99 2.56 -5.61
C TYR A 96 0.03 1.39 -5.92
N ARG A 97 -1.27 1.66 -6.05
CA ARG A 97 -2.32 0.63 -6.26
C ARG A 97 -2.06 -0.29 -7.45
N PHE A 98 -1.39 0.17 -8.50
CA PHE A 98 -1.01 -0.69 -9.62
C PHE A 98 -0.10 -1.86 -9.19
N LEU A 99 0.81 -1.65 -8.22
CA LEU A 99 1.68 -2.72 -7.70
C LEU A 99 0.84 -3.84 -7.08
N HIS A 100 -0.18 -3.49 -6.30
CA HIS A 100 -1.07 -4.47 -5.65
C HIS A 100 -1.98 -5.18 -6.65
N ARG A 101 -2.42 -4.48 -7.70
CA ARG A 101 -3.28 -5.04 -8.74
C ARG A 101 -2.53 -6.04 -9.63
N ASP A 102 -1.30 -5.70 -10.02
CA ASP A 102 -0.56 -6.38 -11.08
C ASP A 102 0.62 -7.24 -10.54
N LEU A 103 0.75 -7.37 -9.21
CA LEU A 103 1.94 -7.91 -8.53
C LEU A 103 2.46 -9.22 -9.12
N GLU A 104 1.62 -10.26 -9.24
CA GLU A 104 2.06 -11.59 -9.69
C GLU A 104 2.80 -11.53 -11.03
N HIS A 105 2.23 -10.79 -11.98
CA HIS A 105 2.82 -10.61 -13.30
C HIS A 105 4.13 -9.81 -13.26
N LEU A 106 4.19 -8.79 -12.41
CA LEU A 106 5.41 -8.00 -12.23
C LEU A 106 6.56 -8.87 -11.68
N LEU A 107 6.27 -9.74 -10.72
CA LEU A 107 7.26 -10.65 -10.13
C LEU A 107 7.65 -11.79 -11.09
N GLU A 108 6.71 -12.31 -11.89
CA GLU A 108 7.01 -13.31 -12.93
C GLU A 108 7.92 -12.74 -14.03
N SER A 109 7.72 -11.48 -14.38
CA SER A 109 8.43 -10.81 -15.48
C SER A 109 9.82 -10.31 -15.09
N ASP A 110 10.15 -10.24 -13.79
CA ASP A 110 11.41 -9.72 -13.28
C ASP A 110 11.90 -10.51 -12.04
N PRO A 111 12.84 -11.46 -12.22
CA PRO A 111 13.38 -12.26 -11.11
C PRO A 111 14.12 -11.46 -10.03
N GLU A 112 14.72 -10.32 -10.39
CA GLU A 112 15.40 -9.44 -9.43
C GLU A 112 14.37 -8.75 -8.54
N MET A 113 13.31 -8.20 -9.15
CA MET A 113 12.17 -7.64 -8.42
C MET A 113 11.50 -8.69 -7.53
N ALA A 114 11.30 -9.93 -8.01
CA ALA A 114 10.78 -11.03 -7.21
C ALA A 114 11.61 -11.31 -5.95
N THR A 115 12.93 -11.26 -6.08
CA THR A 115 13.86 -11.44 -4.95
C THR A 115 13.79 -10.26 -3.98
N GLY A 116 13.72 -9.03 -4.49
CA GLY A 116 13.49 -7.83 -3.70
C GLY A 116 12.19 -7.90 -2.90
N TYR A 117 11.09 -8.27 -3.57
CA TYR A 117 9.77 -8.39 -2.95
C TYR A 117 9.72 -9.42 -1.83
N ARG A 118 10.39 -10.57 -1.97
CA ARG A 118 10.47 -11.57 -0.89
C ARG A 118 11.15 -11.03 0.37
N ARG A 119 12.23 -10.27 0.21
CA ARG A 119 12.90 -9.61 1.36
C ARG A 119 12.01 -8.52 1.95
N PHE A 120 11.35 -7.74 1.11
CA PHE A 120 10.44 -6.69 1.53
C PHE A 120 9.26 -7.25 2.35
N SER A 121 8.60 -8.31 1.87
CA SER A 121 7.47 -8.92 2.57
C SER A 121 7.86 -9.49 3.94
N GLN A 122 9.03 -10.15 4.02
CA GLN A 122 9.57 -10.63 5.29
C GLN A 122 9.79 -9.49 6.29
N ARG A 123 10.42 -8.38 5.85
CA ARG A 123 10.62 -7.21 6.71
C ARG A 123 9.27 -6.62 7.16
N CYS A 124 8.30 -6.50 6.26
CA CYS A 124 6.98 -5.98 6.59
C CYS A 124 6.26 -6.84 7.64
N LEU A 125 6.33 -8.17 7.53
CA LEU A 125 5.77 -9.08 8.54
C LEU A 125 6.49 -8.94 9.88
N THR A 126 7.82 -8.87 9.89
CA THR A 126 8.58 -8.64 11.13
C THR A 126 8.23 -7.30 11.79
N GLN A 127 8.20 -6.21 11.03
CA GLN A 127 7.89 -4.89 11.56
C GLN A 127 6.42 -4.76 11.97
N GLY A 128 5.49 -5.34 11.21
CA GLY A 128 4.07 -5.42 11.56
C GLY A 128 3.86 -6.15 12.89
N GLY A 129 4.55 -7.27 13.09
CA GLY A 129 4.53 -8.00 14.36
C GLY A 129 5.07 -7.16 15.52
N ALA A 130 6.18 -6.44 15.31
CA ALA A 130 6.72 -5.53 16.31
C ALA A 130 5.78 -4.36 16.64
N ILE A 131 5.02 -3.86 15.66
CA ILE A 131 4.00 -2.83 15.87
C ILE A 131 2.85 -3.37 16.72
N TYR A 132 2.33 -4.55 16.40
CA TYR A 132 1.28 -5.19 17.21
C TYR A 132 1.77 -5.50 18.62
N GLN A 133 3.00 -6.02 18.77
CA GLN A 133 3.61 -6.21 20.08
C GLN A 133 3.69 -4.90 20.86
N GLY A 134 4.07 -3.79 20.21
CA GLY A 134 4.09 -2.48 20.85
C GLY A 134 2.70 -2.02 21.35
N PHE A 135 1.62 -2.37 20.64
CA PHE A 135 0.25 -2.12 21.11
C PHE A 135 -0.16 -3.03 22.27
N VAL A 136 0.34 -4.27 22.30
CA VAL A 136 0.14 -5.18 23.45
C VAL A 136 0.88 -4.67 24.67
N ASP A 137 2.16 -4.28 24.53
CA ASP A 137 2.98 -3.74 25.61
C ASP A 137 2.41 -2.44 26.20
N ALA A 138 1.75 -1.63 25.37
CA ALA A 138 1.05 -0.41 25.78
C ALA A 138 -0.33 -0.69 26.41
N GLY A 139 -0.76 -1.95 26.48
CA GLY A 139 -2.08 -2.35 27.00
C GLY A 139 -3.25 -1.87 26.13
N ILE A 140 -3.03 -1.60 24.85
CA ILE A 140 -4.09 -1.21 23.89
C ILE A 140 -4.78 -2.47 23.35
N LEU A 141 -3.99 -3.50 23.08
CA LEU A 141 -4.46 -4.83 22.68
C LEU A 141 -4.09 -5.86 23.75
N ASN A 142 -4.90 -6.90 23.89
CA ASN A 142 -4.63 -8.05 24.73
C ASN A 142 -4.57 -9.30 23.84
N MET A 143 -3.36 -9.61 23.36
CA MET A 143 -3.08 -10.76 22.50
C MET A 143 -1.89 -11.52 23.06
N ASP A 144 -1.94 -12.85 22.96
CA ASP A 144 -0.76 -13.68 23.14
C ASP A 144 0.17 -13.61 21.89
N PRO A 145 1.40 -14.15 21.96
CA PRO A 145 2.33 -14.12 20.82
C PRO A 145 1.81 -14.85 19.57
N ILE A 146 1.05 -15.94 19.73
CA ILE A 146 0.49 -16.73 18.62
C ILE A 146 -0.60 -15.91 17.92
N GLN A 147 -1.46 -15.26 18.68
CA GLN A 147 -2.49 -14.35 18.18
C GLN A 147 -1.87 -13.15 17.46
N THR A 148 -0.79 -12.59 18.01
CA THR A 148 -0.06 -11.47 17.40
C THR A 148 0.55 -11.86 16.05
N GLU A 149 1.18 -13.03 15.95
CA GLU A 149 1.71 -13.56 14.70
C GLU A 149 0.60 -13.79 13.66
N ALA A 150 -0.47 -14.47 14.06
CA ALA A 150 -1.59 -14.79 13.18
C ALA A 150 -2.29 -13.53 12.65
N LEU A 151 -2.53 -12.54 13.52
CA LEU A 151 -3.16 -11.28 13.13
C LEU A 151 -2.26 -10.48 12.18
N THR A 152 -0.96 -10.44 12.44
CA THR A 152 0.02 -9.80 11.54
C THR A 152 -0.03 -10.40 10.13
N LEU A 153 -0.03 -11.74 10.03
CA LEU A 153 -0.12 -12.43 8.74
C LEU A 153 -1.46 -12.15 8.04
N ASN A 154 -2.58 -12.22 8.77
CA ASN A 154 -3.90 -11.95 8.23
C ASN A 154 -4.02 -10.51 7.72
N ALA A 155 -3.50 -9.54 8.48
CA ALA A 155 -3.44 -8.15 8.06
C ALA A 155 -2.65 -7.98 6.76
N TRP A 156 -1.47 -8.62 6.65
CA TRP A 156 -0.67 -8.61 5.42
C TRP A 156 -1.43 -9.18 4.23
N ILE A 157 -2.08 -10.35 4.37
CA ILE A 157 -2.86 -10.99 3.30
C ILE A 157 -4.00 -10.07 2.84
N ILE A 158 -4.76 -9.49 3.78
CA ILE A 158 -5.85 -8.57 3.46
C ILE A 158 -5.32 -7.36 2.69
N LEU A 159 -4.31 -6.66 3.22
CA LEU A 159 -3.78 -5.43 2.60
C LEU A 159 -3.21 -5.69 1.20
N THR A 160 -2.49 -6.80 1.02
CA THR A 160 -1.90 -7.13 -0.27
C THR A 160 -2.91 -7.65 -1.29
N SER A 161 -4.03 -8.23 -0.84
CA SER A 161 -5.04 -8.84 -1.73
C SER A 161 -6.26 -7.94 -1.97
N TRP A 162 -6.50 -6.93 -1.14
CA TRP A 162 -7.73 -6.13 -1.20
C TRP A 162 -7.94 -5.43 -2.55
N VAL A 163 -6.89 -4.83 -3.10
CA VAL A 163 -6.97 -4.17 -4.42
C VAL A 163 -7.34 -5.18 -5.51
N ARG A 164 -6.74 -6.37 -5.48
CA ARG A 164 -7.08 -7.45 -6.41
C ARG A 164 -8.52 -7.90 -6.24
N PHE A 165 -8.99 -8.07 -5.01
CA PHE A 165 -10.38 -8.39 -4.71
C PHE A 165 -11.34 -7.39 -5.38
N LEU A 166 -11.13 -6.08 -5.16
CA LEU A 166 -11.94 -5.02 -5.78
C LEU A 166 -11.95 -5.13 -7.31
N CYS A 167 -10.79 -5.35 -7.94
CA CYS A 167 -10.68 -5.49 -9.39
C CYS A 167 -11.38 -6.75 -9.94
N THR A 168 -11.57 -7.79 -9.13
CA THR A 168 -12.27 -9.02 -9.55
C THR A 168 -13.77 -9.01 -9.24
N THR A 169 -14.22 -8.16 -8.32
CA THR A 169 -15.63 -8.08 -7.91
C THR A 169 -16.38 -6.92 -8.55
N ASN A 170 -15.70 -5.84 -8.92
CA ASN A 170 -16.32 -4.69 -9.57
C ASN A 170 -16.28 -4.84 -11.09
N GLU A 171 -17.41 -4.56 -11.76
CA GLU A 171 -17.50 -4.60 -13.22
C GLU A 171 -16.50 -3.63 -13.89
N ASN A 172 -16.25 -2.47 -13.26
CA ASN A 172 -15.26 -1.48 -13.68
C ASN A 172 -13.96 -1.58 -12.87
N SER A 173 -13.20 -2.65 -13.10
CA SER A 173 -11.91 -2.97 -12.43
C SER A 173 -10.81 -1.89 -12.53
N THR A 174 -10.96 -0.90 -13.42
CA THR A 174 -10.02 0.20 -13.64
C THR A 174 -10.28 1.44 -12.76
N HIS A 175 -11.51 1.61 -12.25
CA HIS A 175 -11.92 2.80 -11.51
C HIS A 175 -12.06 2.51 -10.01
N LEU A 176 -10.93 2.42 -9.32
CA LEU A 176 -10.91 2.30 -7.86
C LEU A 176 -11.07 3.67 -7.20
N SER A 177 -11.82 3.74 -6.10
CA SER A 177 -11.94 4.94 -5.26
C SER A 177 -11.04 4.86 -4.02
N ALA A 178 -10.65 6.01 -3.48
CA ALA A 178 -9.88 6.06 -2.23
C ALA A 178 -10.68 5.47 -1.04
N GLU A 179 -12.00 5.68 -1.03
CA GLU A 179 -12.91 5.09 -0.04
C GLU A 179 -12.96 3.56 -0.15
N ALA A 180 -12.92 2.99 -1.36
CA ALA A 180 -12.84 1.55 -1.54
C ALA A 180 -11.53 0.98 -0.98
N ILE A 181 -10.38 1.66 -1.11
CA ILE A 181 -9.13 1.23 -0.46
C ILE A 181 -9.20 1.40 1.06
N LYS A 182 -9.77 2.51 1.54
CA LYS A 182 -9.99 2.75 2.97
C LYS A 182 -10.81 1.65 3.63
N ARG A 183 -11.79 1.08 2.92
CA ARG A 183 -12.51 -0.13 3.36
C ARG A 183 -11.62 -1.32 3.63
N GLY A 184 -10.58 -1.55 2.82
CA GLY A 184 -9.61 -2.62 3.03
C GLY A 184 -8.77 -2.42 4.30
N VAL A 185 -8.34 -1.18 4.54
CA VAL A 185 -7.66 -0.80 5.79
C VAL A 185 -8.57 -0.98 7.01
N TYR A 186 -9.86 -0.66 6.87
CA TYR A 186 -10.86 -0.94 7.90
C TYR A 186 -10.98 -2.43 8.23
N GLN A 187 -10.86 -3.35 7.26
CA GLN A 187 -10.89 -4.79 7.54
C GLN A 187 -9.77 -5.21 8.49
N VAL A 188 -8.57 -4.65 8.33
CA VAL A 188 -7.46 -4.90 9.26
C VAL A 188 -7.78 -4.41 10.66
N LEU A 189 -8.40 -3.23 10.78
CA LEU A 189 -8.84 -2.72 12.08
C LEU A 189 -9.92 -3.60 12.72
N VAL A 190 -10.77 -4.27 11.95
CA VAL A 190 -11.78 -5.21 12.47
C VAL A 190 -11.15 -6.51 12.99
N LEU A 191 -10.04 -6.98 12.43
CA LEU A 191 -9.37 -8.20 12.89
C LEU A 191 -8.96 -8.13 14.37
N GLU A 192 -8.70 -6.94 14.88
CA GLU A 192 -8.28 -6.73 16.26
C GLU A 192 -9.41 -6.36 17.22
N ALA A 193 -10.64 -6.19 16.73
CA ALA A 193 -11.77 -5.71 17.54
C ALA A 193 -12.00 -6.55 18.81
N GLY A 194 -11.78 -7.87 18.72
CA GLY A 194 -11.91 -8.80 19.84
C GLY A 194 -10.78 -8.73 20.87
N PHE A 195 -9.68 -8.05 20.57
CA PHE A 195 -8.50 -7.94 21.43
C PHE A 195 -8.33 -6.55 22.06
N VAL A 196 -9.16 -5.57 21.68
CA VAL A 196 -9.09 -4.22 22.24
C VAL A 196 -9.39 -4.26 23.74
N THR A 197 -8.49 -3.69 24.55
CA THR A 197 -8.66 -3.66 26.00
C THR A 197 -9.75 -2.69 26.43
N PRO A 198 -10.39 -2.88 27.60
CA PRO A 198 -11.41 -1.96 28.10
C PRO A 198 -10.94 -0.50 28.19
N GLN A 199 -9.67 -0.28 28.56
CA GLN A 199 -9.10 1.06 28.72
C GLN A 199 -8.86 1.79 27.38
N ALA A 200 -8.61 1.06 26.30
CA ALA A 200 -8.38 1.66 24.98
C ALA A 200 -9.66 1.72 24.11
N LYS A 201 -10.74 1.07 24.55
CA LYS A 201 -11.95 0.86 23.76
C LYS A 201 -12.52 2.15 23.15
N GLU A 202 -12.71 3.20 23.93
CA GLU A 202 -13.32 4.45 23.44
C GLU A 202 -12.49 5.08 22.31
N ALA A 203 -11.17 5.15 22.50
CA ALA A 203 -10.27 5.73 21.52
C ALA A 203 -10.18 4.89 20.24
N VAL A 204 -10.15 3.56 20.35
CA VAL A 204 -10.15 2.65 19.19
C VAL A 204 -11.51 2.63 18.48
N ASP A 205 -12.63 2.72 19.20
CA ASP A 205 -13.97 2.91 18.64
C ASP A 205 -14.05 4.21 17.80
N GLY A 206 -13.30 5.24 18.16
CA GLY A 206 -13.09 6.43 17.33
C GLY A 206 -12.46 6.11 15.98
N LEU A 207 -11.44 5.25 15.94
CA LEU A 207 -10.81 4.80 14.70
C LEU A 207 -11.75 3.93 13.86
N PHE A 208 -12.53 3.05 14.49
CA PHE A 208 -13.55 2.27 13.78
C PHE A 208 -14.51 3.18 13.02
N LYS A 209 -14.98 4.26 13.65
CA LYS A 209 -15.86 5.25 12.99
C LYS A 209 -15.15 6.02 11.89
N GLU A 210 -13.92 6.48 12.12
CA GLU A 210 -13.13 7.25 11.16
C GLU A 210 -12.86 6.46 9.87
N PHE A 211 -12.52 5.17 10.01
CA PHE A 211 -12.13 4.32 8.88
C PHE A 211 -13.31 3.56 8.24
N TYR A 212 -14.50 3.58 8.85
CA TYR A 212 -15.65 2.85 8.32
C TYR A 212 -16.08 3.42 6.97
N VAL A 213 -16.20 2.51 6.01
CA VAL A 213 -16.84 2.73 4.71
C VAL A 213 -17.86 1.60 4.53
N PRO A 214 -19.13 1.90 4.20
CA PRO A 214 -20.12 0.89 3.85
C PRO A 214 -19.64 -0.01 2.71
N LEU A 215 -19.94 -1.31 2.78
CA LEU A 215 -19.47 -2.26 1.75
C LEU A 215 -20.03 -1.93 0.37
N ASN A 216 -21.31 -1.58 0.28
CA ASN A 216 -21.91 -1.15 -0.98
C ASN A 216 -21.18 0.07 -1.54
N GLN A 217 -20.89 1.10 -0.75
CA GLN A 217 -20.11 2.25 -1.22
C GLN A 217 -18.69 1.88 -1.70
N ALA A 218 -18.07 0.86 -1.13
CA ALA A 218 -16.75 0.38 -1.55
C ALA A 218 -16.78 -0.46 -2.85
N LEU A 219 -17.92 -1.10 -3.15
CA LEU A 219 -18.11 -1.94 -4.33
C LEU A 219 -18.88 -1.24 -5.46
N ASP A 220 -19.69 -0.24 -5.12
CA ASP A 220 -20.50 0.53 -6.05
C ASP A 220 -19.62 1.48 -6.87
N GLU A 221 -20.06 1.73 -8.08
CA GLU A 221 -19.48 2.73 -8.96
C GLU A 221 -19.57 4.10 -8.28
N VAL A 222 -18.48 4.87 -8.33
CA VAL A 222 -18.59 6.32 -8.22
C VAL A 222 -19.48 6.76 -9.38
N LYS A 223 -20.77 6.94 -9.11
CA LYS A 223 -21.74 7.49 -10.06
C LYS A 223 -21.26 8.81 -10.64
#